data_AF-A0A0N1GZQ1-F1
#
_entry.id   AF-A0A0N1GZQ1-F1
#
_cell.length_a   1.000
_cell.length_b   1.000
_cell.length_c   1.000
_cell.angle_alpha   90.00
_cell.angle_beta   90.00
_cell.angle_gamma   90.00
#
_symmetry.space_group_name_H-M   'P 1'
#
loop_
_entity.id
_entity.type
_entity.pdbx_description
1 polymer ?
#
loop_
_entity_poly.entity_id
_entity_poly.type
_entity_poly.pdbx_seq_one_letter_code
_entity_poly.pdbx_strand_id
1 'polypeptide(L)'
;MLASIVAERLGGVRVLRLLGFFDDFGYSSELAAGPLGAQVQASGEPDEAEIVEYLDVGHHLTYFMEAGVDVLTGEVHRHTSGCSSLVTDGMWVWRADFAHYLEAYHVPLPATFVARVRGLRYQMPDLVGADFAPVFDEIALGFGWADVEPWDAESVQRPQARAVSTRAEFLARVRQERPAGPWGKAPRKPRRGREHGF
;
A
#
# COMPACT_ATOMS: atom_id res chain seq x y z
N MET A 1 -8.54 -18.07 3.89
CA MET A 1 -8.84 -17.32 5.13
C MET A 1 -8.62 -15.86 4.76
N LEU A 2 -9.69 -15.06 4.69
CA LEU A 2 -9.68 -13.72 4.10
C LEU A 2 -8.88 -12.73 4.96
N ALA A 3 -8.00 -11.97 4.31
CA ALA A 3 -7.18 -10.90 4.87
C ALA A 3 -8.02 -9.70 5.34
N SER A 4 -8.83 -9.88 6.38
CA SER A 4 -9.49 -8.78 7.08
C SER A 4 -9.35 -9.00 8.58
N ILE A 5 -8.47 -8.23 9.19
CA ILE A 5 -8.53 -8.03 10.64
C ILE A 5 -9.70 -7.08 10.87
N VAL A 6 -10.82 -7.68 11.25
CA VAL A 6 -12.01 -6.98 11.70
C VAL A 6 -11.74 -6.54 13.13
N ALA A 7 -11.41 -5.27 13.32
CA ALA A 7 -11.55 -4.66 14.63
C ALA A 7 -13.05 -4.37 14.84
N GLU A 8 -13.72 -5.22 15.61
CA GLU A 8 -15.08 -4.95 16.09
C GLU A 8 -15.09 -3.86 17.18
N ARG A 9 -16.21 -3.12 17.19
CA ARG A 9 -16.51 -1.90 17.95
C ARG A 9 -16.01 -1.87 19.41
N LEU A 10 -15.24 -0.84 19.72
CA LEU A 10 -15.21 -0.22 21.05
C LEU A 10 -16.04 1.09 21.01
N GLY A 11 -17.09 1.18 21.82
CA GLY A 11 -17.65 2.48 22.24
C GLY A 11 -18.40 3.35 21.22
N GLY A 12 -18.68 2.90 20.00
CA GLY A 12 -19.44 3.66 19.00
C GLY A 12 -18.61 4.50 18.02
N VAL A 13 -17.28 4.45 18.12
CA VAL A 13 -16.34 5.03 17.15
C VAL A 13 -16.09 4.01 16.02
N ARG A 14 -15.92 4.50 14.78
CA ARG A 14 -15.63 3.65 13.61
C ARG A 14 -14.13 3.38 13.56
N VAL A 15 -13.73 2.13 13.71
CA VAL A 15 -12.34 1.69 13.51
C VAL A 15 -12.07 1.50 12.01
N LEU A 16 -10.87 1.90 11.55
CA LEU A 16 -10.41 1.63 10.18
C LEU A 16 -10.09 0.17 9.96
N ARG A 17 -10.27 -0.27 8.71
CA ARG A 17 -9.90 -1.62 8.29
C ARG A 17 -8.58 -1.59 7.53
N LEU A 18 -7.69 -2.51 7.90
CA LEU A 18 -6.41 -2.66 7.22
C LEU A 18 -6.56 -3.49 5.95
N LEU A 19 -5.91 -3.04 4.88
CA LEU A 19 -5.88 -3.70 3.59
C LEU A 19 -4.43 -3.95 3.16
N GLY A 20 -4.11 -5.21 2.85
CA GLY A 20 -2.83 -5.54 2.23
C GLY A 20 -1.62 -5.50 3.16
N PHE A 21 -1.82 -5.63 4.47
CA PHE A 21 -0.72 -5.78 5.42
C PHE A 21 -0.33 -7.26 5.48
N PHE A 22 0.86 -7.60 4.97
CA PHE A 22 1.41 -8.96 4.96
C PHE A 22 2.64 -9.07 5.87
N ASP A 23 2.98 -10.28 6.29
CA ASP A 23 4.10 -10.54 7.22
C ASP A 23 5.43 -10.03 6.67
N ASP A 24 5.64 -10.15 5.36
CA ASP A 24 6.85 -9.75 4.63
C ASP A 24 7.18 -8.26 4.75
N PHE A 25 6.22 -7.46 5.24
CA PHE A 25 6.35 -6.03 5.44
C PHE A 25 6.87 -5.63 6.82
N GLY A 26 7.06 -6.60 7.73
CA GLY A 26 7.61 -6.35 9.06
C GLY A 26 6.62 -5.77 10.07
N TYR A 27 5.31 -5.82 9.78
CA TYR A 27 4.28 -5.51 10.77
C TYR A 27 4.12 -6.68 11.75
N SER A 28 3.56 -6.41 12.94
CA SER A 28 3.25 -7.46 13.91
C SER A 28 2.24 -8.46 13.33
N SER A 29 2.33 -9.72 13.75
CA SER A 29 1.44 -10.81 13.28
C SER A 29 -0.04 -10.56 13.58
N GLU A 30 -0.36 -9.66 14.51
CA GLU A 30 -1.72 -9.26 14.85
C GLU A 30 -2.36 -8.35 13.80
N LEU A 31 -1.53 -7.67 12.99
CA LEU A 31 -1.94 -6.73 11.94
C LEU A 31 -1.83 -7.32 10.52
N ALA A 32 -1.23 -8.51 10.39
CA ALA A 32 -0.85 -9.07 9.10
C ALA A 32 -1.73 -10.24 8.64
N ALA A 33 -1.95 -10.33 7.33
CA ALA A 33 -2.73 -11.35 6.66
C ALA A 33 -1.93 -12.62 6.32
N GLY A 34 -0.83 -12.87 7.04
CA GLY A 34 0.13 -13.92 6.73
C GLY A 34 1.12 -13.54 5.63
N PRO A 35 1.93 -14.50 5.14
CA PRO A 35 2.93 -14.26 4.12
C PRO A 35 2.30 -13.94 2.76
N LEU A 36 2.78 -12.89 2.11
CA LEU A 36 2.30 -12.43 0.80
C LEU A 36 2.40 -13.54 -0.27
N GLY A 37 3.48 -14.30 -0.27
CA GLY A 37 3.70 -15.38 -1.25
C GLY A 37 2.63 -16.47 -1.19
N ALA A 38 1.99 -16.67 -0.03
CA ALA A 38 0.89 -17.64 0.13
C ALA A 38 -0.46 -17.10 -0.36
N GLN A 39 -0.54 -15.81 -0.69
CA GLN A 39 -1.76 -15.10 -1.07
C GLN A 39 -1.82 -14.77 -2.56
N VAL A 40 -0.80 -15.16 -3.33
CA VAL A 40 -0.74 -14.96 -4.80
C VAL A 40 -1.85 -15.77 -5.48
N GLN A 41 -2.55 -15.15 -6.43
CA GLN A 41 -3.58 -15.82 -7.23
C GLN A 41 -3.25 -15.78 -8.72
N ALA A 42 -3.88 -16.70 -9.46
CA ALA A 42 -3.75 -16.76 -10.92
C ALA A 42 -4.53 -15.66 -11.65
N SER A 43 -5.55 -15.09 -10.99
CA SER A 43 -6.43 -14.06 -11.53
C SER A 43 -7.08 -13.28 -10.39
N GLY A 44 -7.33 -12.00 -10.60
CA GLY A 44 -7.98 -11.12 -9.63
C GLY A 44 -9.44 -10.85 -9.92
N GLU A 45 -9.93 -9.73 -9.38
CA GLU A 45 -11.28 -9.23 -9.64
C GLU A 45 -11.45 -8.82 -11.13
N PRO A 46 -12.66 -8.93 -11.71
CA PRO A 46 -12.90 -8.55 -13.11
C PRO A 46 -12.57 -7.09 -13.45
N ASP A 47 -12.71 -6.21 -12.46
CA ASP A 47 -12.53 -4.76 -12.43
C ASP A 47 -11.24 -4.37 -11.67
N GLU A 48 -10.25 -5.26 -11.60
CA GLU A 48 -9.04 -5.03 -10.82
C GLU A 48 -8.26 -3.80 -11.29
N ALA A 49 -8.28 -3.49 -12.60
CA ALA A 49 -7.60 -2.31 -13.13
C ALA A 49 -8.15 -1.01 -12.51
N GLU A 50 -9.48 -0.87 -12.44
CA GLU A 50 -10.15 0.26 -11.82
C GLU A 50 -9.92 0.32 -10.30
N ILE A 51 -9.79 -0.85 -9.63
CA ILE A 51 -9.44 -0.91 -8.21
C ILE A 51 -7.99 -0.47 -7.99
N VAL A 52 -7.05 -0.85 -8.87
CA VAL A 52 -5.66 -0.40 -8.82
C VAL A 52 -5.57 1.12 -8.98
N GLU A 53 -6.30 1.69 -9.94
CA GLU A 53 -6.38 3.14 -10.12
C GLU A 53 -6.95 3.85 -8.88
N TYR A 54 -7.99 3.26 -8.26
CA TYR A 54 -8.55 3.77 -7.01
C TYR A 54 -7.51 3.79 -5.87
N LEU A 55 -6.75 2.70 -5.70
CA LEU A 55 -5.70 2.61 -4.67
C LEU A 55 -4.58 3.64 -4.88
N ASP A 56 -4.23 3.93 -6.14
CA ASP A 56 -3.15 4.84 -6.52
C ASP A 56 -3.42 6.32 -6.18
N VAL A 57 -4.70 6.70 -6.05
CA VAL A 57 -5.13 8.09 -5.82
C VAL A 57 -5.64 8.35 -4.40
N GLY A 58 -5.45 7.41 -3.48
CA GLY A 58 -5.88 7.57 -2.09
C GLY A 58 -5.19 8.70 -1.35
N HIS A 59 -5.81 9.13 -0.24
CA HIS A 59 -5.30 10.20 0.60
C HIS A 59 -4.11 9.71 1.41
N HIS A 60 -2.97 10.39 1.31
CA HIS A 60 -1.79 10.05 2.08
C HIS A 60 -1.95 10.45 3.55
N LEU A 61 -1.73 9.49 4.44
CA LEU A 61 -1.64 9.72 5.88
C LEU A 61 -0.20 9.94 6.32
N THR A 62 0.75 9.26 5.69
CA THR A 62 2.18 9.46 5.90
C THR A 62 2.91 9.63 4.58
N TYR A 63 4.07 10.27 4.68
CA TYR A 63 4.99 10.47 3.57
C TYR A 63 6.37 9.98 4.00
N PHE A 64 6.66 8.73 3.68
CA PHE A 64 8.00 8.19 3.86
C PHE A 64 8.82 8.38 2.58
N MET A 65 10.13 8.56 2.73
CA MET A 65 11.06 8.93 1.65
C MET A 65 12.03 7.79 1.27
N GLU A 66 11.81 6.61 1.82
CA GLU A 66 12.56 5.39 1.55
C GLU A 66 12.36 4.89 0.11
N ALA A 67 13.22 3.96 -0.29
CA ALA A 67 13.06 3.19 -1.50
C ALA A 67 12.91 1.70 -1.13
N GLY A 68 11.80 1.11 -1.53
CA GLY A 68 11.53 -0.32 -1.39
C GLY A 68 11.81 -1.12 -2.66
N VAL A 69 11.68 -2.42 -2.53
CA VAL A 69 11.61 -3.35 -3.66
C VAL A 69 10.43 -4.27 -3.45
N ASP A 70 9.99 -4.90 -4.53
CA ASP A 70 9.04 -5.98 -4.46
C ASP A 70 9.59 -7.09 -3.53
N VAL A 71 8.86 -7.42 -2.48
CA VAL A 71 9.35 -8.36 -1.46
C VAL A 71 9.45 -9.80 -1.94
N LEU A 72 8.75 -10.19 -3.01
CA LEU A 72 8.80 -11.54 -3.58
C LEU A 72 9.95 -11.71 -4.58
N THR A 73 10.28 -10.65 -5.34
CA THR A 73 11.25 -10.73 -6.45
C THR A 73 12.54 -9.93 -6.20
N GLY A 74 12.52 -8.98 -5.27
CA GLY A 74 13.61 -8.04 -5.03
C GLY A 74 13.80 -7.00 -6.15
N GLU A 75 12.83 -6.85 -7.05
CA GLU A 75 12.88 -5.91 -8.17
C GLU A 75 12.25 -4.55 -7.81
N VAL A 76 12.70 -3.50 -8.51
CA VAL A 76 12.07 -2.18 -8.41
C VAL A 76 10.74 -2.16 -9.14
N HIS A 77 9.76 -1.45 -8.59
CA HIS A 77 8.43 -1.27 -9.16
C HIS A 77 8.00 0.21 -9.14
N ARG A 78 6.85 0.52 -9.74
CA ARG A 78 6.36 1.89 -9.93
C ARG A 78 6.08 2.67 -8.64
N HIS A 79 5.96 1.97 -7.51
CA HIS A 79 5.78 2.53 -6.17
C HIS A 79 7.01 2.38 -5.26
N THR A 80 8.20 2.15 -5.83
CA THR A 80 9.46 1.97 -5.08
C THR A 80 9.70 3.11 -4.09
N SER A 81 9.48 4.37 -4.49
CA SER A 81 9.72 5.53 -3.63
C SER A 81 8.54 5.77 -2.69
N GLY A 82 8.83 5.87 -1.39
CA GLY A 82 7.84 6.04 -0.34
C GLY A 82 6.86 4.87 -0.21
N CYS A 83 7.31 3.65 -0.55
CA CYS A 83 6.48 2.47 -0.71
C CYS A 83 5.65 2.13 0.54
N SER A 84 6.19 2.36 1.73
CA SER A 84 5.56 2.07 3.02
C SER A 84 4.66 3.20 3.53
N SER A 85 4.55 4.31 2.78
CA SER A 85 3.63 5.40 3.12
C SER A 85 2.21 4.86 3.26
N LEU A 86 1.46 5.32 4.25
CA LEU A 86 0.08 4.90 4.47
C LEU A 86 -0.88 5.79 3.70
N VAL A 87 -1.90 5.16 3.12
CA VAL A 87 -2.91 5.77 2.24
C VAL A 87 -4.29 5.33 2.68
N THR A 88 -5.31 6.18 2.50
CA THR A 88 -6.70 5.92 2.91
C THR A 88 -7.77 6.48 1.97
N ASP A 89 -8.97 5.91 2.06
CA ASP A 89 -10.24 6.44 1.54
C ASP A 89 -11.18 6.93 2.67
N GLY A 90 -10.65 7.08 3.89
CA GLY A 90 -11.42 7.38 5.10
C GLY A 90 -12.09 6.18 5.77
N MET A 91 -11.98 4.96 5.21
CA MET A 91 -12.54 3.72 5.81
C MET A 91 -11.56 2.55 5.81
N TRP A 92 -10.65 2.51 4.85
CA TRP A 92 -9.58 1.54 4.73
C TRP A 92 -8.23 2.24 4.77
N VAL A 93 -7.23 1.55 5.31
CA VAL A 93 -5.83 1.98 5.23
C VAL A 93 -5.02 0.91 4.53
N TRP A 94 -4.14 1.32 3.64
CA TRP A 94 -3.21 0.46 2.91
C TRP A 94 -1.85 1.14 2.77
N ARG A 95 -0.83 0.37 2.37
CA ARG A 95 0.46 0.92 1.95
C ARG A 95 0.38 1.48 0.53
N ALA A 96 1.12 2.53 0.24
CA ALA A 96 1.18 3.15 -1.07
C ALA A 96 1.59 2.19 -2.19
N ASP A 97 2.37 1.15 -1.88
CA ASP A 97 2.74 0.11 -2.86
C ASP A 97 1.81 -1.09 -2.90
N PHE A 98 0.72 -1.13 -2.14
CA PHE A 98 -0.23 -2.25 -2.19
C PHE A 98 -0.82 -2.45 -3.59
N ALA A 99 -1.06 -1.37 -4.33
CA ALA A 99 -1.53 -1.41 -5.72
C ALA A 99 -0.61 -2.21 -6.64
N HIS A 100 0.71 -2.18 -6.41
CA HIS A 100 1.67 -3.01 -7.14
C HIS A 100 1.44 -4.50 -6.87
N TYR A 101 1.22 -4.89 -5.61
CA TYR A 101 1.00 -6.30 -5.26
C TYR A 101 -0.34 -6.84 -5.77
N LEU A 102 -1.37 -6.00 -5.80
CA LEU A 102 -2.64 -6.33 -6.45
C LEU A 102 -2.43 -6.56 -7.96
N GLU A 103 -1.83 -5.58 -8.65
CA GLU A 103 -1.61 -5.61 -10.09
C GLU A 103 -0.63 -6.72 -10.55
N ALA A 104 0.33 -7.08 -9.70
CA ALA A 104 1.35 -8.08 -10.04
C ALA A 104 0.97 -9.51 -9.65
N TYR A 105 0.19 -9.69 -8.58
CA TYR A 105 -0.02 -10.98 -7.94
C TYR A 105 -1.47 -11.34 -7.62
N HIS A 106 -2.43 -10.47 -7.96
CA HIS A 106 -3.87 -10.70 -7.77
C HIS A 106 -4.23 -11.10 -6.33
N VAL A 107 -3.58 -10.47 -5.36
CA VAL A 107 -3.79 -10.78 -3.93
C VAL A 107 -5.25 -10.58 -3.54
N PRO A 108 -5.80 -11.40 -2.62
CA PRO A 108 -7.21 -11.35 -2.28
C PRO A 108 -7.61 -10.01 -1.69
N LEU A 109 -8.69 -9.44 -2.21
CA LEU A 109 -9.34 -8.27 -1.65
C LEU A 109 -10.51 -8.69 -0.75
N PRO A 110 -10.70 -8.04 0.41
CA PRO A 110 -11.90 -8.23 1.21
C PRO A 110 -13.16 -7.88 0.42
N ALA A 111 -14.18 -8.74 0.44
CA ALA A 111 -15.44 -8.49 -0.27
C ALA A 111 -16.10 -7.16 0.13
N THR A 112 -15.97 -6.75 1.40
CA THR A 112 -16.45 -5.47 1.91
C THR A 112 -15.67 -4.26 1.37
N PHE A 113 -14.39 -4.43 1.05
CA PHE A 113 -13.59 -3.40 0.38
C PHE A 113 -14.08 -3.25 -1.06
N VAL A 114 -14.14 -4.36 -1.80
CA VAL A 114 -14.59 -4.38 -3.20
C VAL A 114 -15.99 -3.79 -3.36
N ALA A 115 -16.94 -4.20 -2.50
CA ALA A 115 -18.30 -3.65 -2.51
C ALA A 115 -18.33 -2.13 -2.28
N ARG A 116 -17.45 -1.61 -1.41
CA ARG A 116 -17.34 -0.16 -1.17
C ARG A 116 -16.78 0.56 -2.39
N VAL A 117 -15.65 0.10 -2.94
CA VAL A 117 -15.02 0.73 -4.11
C VAL A 117 -15.99 0.77 -5.29
N ARG A 118 -16.69 -0.35 -5.56
CA ARG A 118 -17.76 -0.42 -6.58
C ARG A 118 -18.92 0.52 -6.27
N GLY A 119 -19.35 0.61 -5.01
CA GLY A 119 -20.39 1.55 -4.58
C GLY A 119 -20.00 3.03 -4.77
N LEU A 120 -18.71 3.34 -4.64
CA LEU A 120 -18.11 4.64 -4.95
C LEU A 120 -17.83 4.83 -6.44
N ARG A 121 -18.13 3.83 -7.29
CA ARG A 121 -17.84 3.84 -8.73
C ARG A 121 -16.36 4.09 -9.02
N TYR A 122 -15.48 3.53 -8.20
CA TYR A 122 -14.02 3.69 -8.29
C TYR A 122 -13.57 5.15 -8.16
N GLN A 123 -14.40 6.04 -7.60
CA GLN A 123 -14.03 7.41 -7.31
C GLN A 123 -13.59 7.52 -5.85
N MET A 124 -12.37 8.01 -5.64
CA MET A 124 -11.87 8.32 -4.30
C MET A 124 -12.76 9.41 -3.68
N PRO A 125 -13.33 9.20 -2.49
CA PRO A 125 -14.18 10.20 -1.86
C PRO A 125 -13.34 11.35 -1.30
N ASP A 126 -13.97 12.50 -1.11
CA ASP A 126 -13.38 13.56 -0.29
C ASP A 126 -13.23 13.08 1.15
N LEU A 127 -12.13 13.47 1.79
CA LEU A 127 -11.87 13.21 3.20
C LEU A 127 -12.33 14.41 4.00
N VAL A 128 -13.48 14.28 4.67
CA VAL A 128 -14.05 15.32 5.53
C VAL A 128 -13.42 15.20 6.92
N GLY A 129 -12.67 16.23 7.32
CA GLY A 129 -11.90 16.26 8.57
C GLY A 129 -12.73 15.95 9.80
N ALA A 130 -13.95 16.50 9.90
CA ALA A 130 -14.83 16.26 11.03
C ALA A 130 -15.21 14.78 11.21
N ASP A 131 -15.33 14.03 10.10
CA ASP A 131 -15.63 12.59 10.12
C ASP A 131 -14.36 11.75 10.31
N PHE A 132 -13.23 12.25 9.84
CA PHE A 132 -11.96 11.51 9.79
C PHE A 132 -11.07 11.73 11.01
N ALA A 133 -11.07 12.90 11.64
CA ALA A 133 -10.18 13.21 12.75
C ALA A 133 -10.28 12.24 13.94
N PRO A 134 -11.50 11.85 14.41
CA PRO A 134 -11.60 10.85 15.48
C PRO A 134 -11.03 9.48 15.08
N VAL A 135 -11.13 9.16 13.79
CA VAL A 135 -10.64 7.91 13.22
C VAL A 135 -9.11 7.95 13.10
N PHE A 136 -8.54 9.10 12.70
CA PHE A 136 -7.10 9.31 12.61
C PHE A 136 -6.41 9.20 13.96
N ASP A 137 -6.99 9.73 15.03
CA ASP A 137 -6.43 9.62 16.38
C ASP A 137 -6.27 8.15 16.80
N GLU A 138 -7.24 7.29 16.44
CA GLU A 138 -7.14 5.83 16.68
C GLU A 138 -6.02 5.18 15.84
N ILE A 139 -5.80 5.62 14.60
CA ILE A 139 -4.66 5.16 13.76
C ILE A 139 -3.35 5.53 14.44
N ALA A 140 -3.20 6.82 14.80
CA ALA A 140 -1.98 7.32 15.40
C ALA A 140 -1.63 6.52 16.65
N LEU A 141 -2.62 6.24 17.51
CA LEU A 141 -2.45 5.37 18.67
C LEU A 141 -2.09 3.92 18.28
N GLY A 142 -2.81 3.31 17.34
CA GLY A 142 -2.59 1.93 16.91
C GLY A 142 -1.22 1.68 16.26
N PHE A 143 -0.68 2.69 15.56
CA PHE A 143 0.66 2.67 14.98
C PHE A 143 1.75 3.23 15.91
N GLY A 144 1.40 3.64 17.13
CA GLY A 144 2.34 4.18 18.12
C GLY A 144 2.91 5.56 17.76
N TRP A 145 2.23 6.31 16.91
CA TRP A 145 2.58 7.67 16.54
C TRP A 145 2.11 8.64 17.64
N ALA A 146 2.90 8.77 18.71
CA ALA A 146 2.49 9.52 19.91
C ALA A 146 2.55 11.06 19.75
N ASP A 147 3.30 11.58 18.77
CA ASP A 147 3.60 13.01 18.61
C ASP A 147 3.07 13.61 17.30
N VAL A 148 2.04 13.01 16.69
CA VAL A 148 1.42 13.57 15.47
C VAL A 148 0.45 14.68 15.86
N GLU A 149 0.47 15.76 15.08
CA GLU A 149 -0.55 16.80 15.19
C GLU A 149 -1.93 16.19 14.86
N PRO A 150 -2.98 16.49 15.66
CA PRO A 150 -4.32 16.02 15.36
C PRO A 150 -4.76 16.44 13.96
N TRP A 151 -5.55 15.60 13.31
CA TRP A 151 -6.07 15.94 11.99
C TRP A 151 -7.01 17.15 12.08
N ASP A 152 -6.87 18.10 11.15
CA ASP A 152 -7.72 19.28 11.10
C ASP A 152 -9.18 18.89 10.77
N ALA A 153 -10.07 19.06 11.75
CA ALA A 153 -11.48 18.73 11.63
C ALA A 153 -12.23 19.65 10.65
N GLU A 154 -11.72 20.85 10.39
CA GLU A 154 -12.32 21.80 9.45
C GLU A 154 -11.85 21.55 8.00
N SER A 155 -10.81 20.72 7.81
CA SER A 155 -10.26 20.41 6.50
C SER A 155 -11.21 19.53 5.68
N VAL A 156 -11.21 19.76 4.36
CA VAL A 156 -11.73 18.80 3.38
C VAL A 156 -10.60 18.52 2.40
N GLN A 157 -10.04 17.31 2.45
CA GLN A 157 -9.04 16.90 1.47
C GLN A 157 -9.72 16.26 0.27
N ARG A 158 -9.45 16.84 -0.90
CA ARG A 158 -9.89 16.28 -2.18
C ARG A 158 -8.79 15.36 -2.71
N PRO A 159 -9.16 14.25 -3.37
CA PRO A 159 -8.19 13.38 -4.02
C PRO A 159 -7.33 14.20 -4.97
N GLN A 160 -6.02 14.18 -4.76
CA GLN A 160 -5.10 14.84 -5.66
C GLN A 160 -4.86 13.92 -6.85
N ALA A 161 -4.96 14.46 -8.06
CA ALA A 161 -4.59 13.75 -9.28
C ALA A 161 -3.07 13.50 -9.27
N ARG A 162 -2.65 12.38 -8.69
CA ARG A 162 -1.25 12.00 -8.67
C ARG A 162 -0.88 11.37 -10.00
N ALA A 163 0.20 11.84 -10.61
CA ALA A 163 0.81 11.16 -11.74
C ALA A 163 1.63 9.95 -11.24
N VAL A 164 0.96 8.91 -10.74
CA VAL A 164 1.60 7.60 -10.61
C VAL A 164 1.71 7.06 -12.03
N SER A 165 2.94 6.90 -12.55
CA SER A 165 3.12 6.32 -13.88
C SER A 165 2.48 4.93 -13.91
N THR A 166 1.77 4.61 -14.99
CA THR A 166 1.19 3.27 -15.16
C THR A 166 2.31 2.23 -15.16
N ARG A 167 1.99 0.95 -14.86
CA ARG A 167 2.98 -0.13 -14.95
C ARG A 167 3.60 -0.22 -16.34
N ALA A 168 2.81 0.00 -17.39
CA ALA A 168 3.30 0.03 -18.76
C ALA A 168 4.34 1.14 -18.98
N GLU A 169 4.05 2.36 -18.53
CA GLU A 169 4.97 3.51 -18.60
C GLU A 169 6.25 3.28 -17.79
N PHE A 170 6.11 2.76 -16.56
CA PHE A 170 7.24 2.41 -15.72
C PHE A 170 8.17 1.39 -16.41
N LEU A 171 7.60 0.30 -16.92
CA LEU A 171 8.37 -0.73 -17.62
C LEU A 171 8.99 -0.19 -18.91
N ALA A 172 8.31 0.71 -19.64
CA ALA A 172 8.89 1.39 -20.80
C ALA A 172 10.11 2.24 -20.41
N ARG A 173 10.01 3.02 -19.34
CA ARG A 173 11.11 3.83 -18.80
C ARG A 173 12.29 2.97 -18.36
N VAL A 174 12.07 1.94 -17.54
CA VAL A 174 13.13 1.02 -17.09
C VAL A 174 13.83 0.33 -18.26
N ARG A 175 13.09 -0.02 -19.32
CA ARG A 175 13.68 -0.57 -20.55
C ARG A 175 14.57 0.43 -21.30
N GLN A 176 14.19 1.71 -21.33
CA GLN A 176 14.98 2.78 -21.96
C GLN A 176 16.23 3.12 -21.14
N GLU A 177 16.12 3.13 -19.81
CA GLU A 177 17.21 3.49 -18.89
C GLU A 177 18.22 2.35 -18.67
N ARG A 178 17.89 1.11 -19.05
CA ARG A 178 18.88 0.01 -19.07
C ARG A 178 20.03 0.41 -20.00
N PRO A 179 21.26 0.59 -19.50
CA PRO A 179 22.36 1.01 -20.36
C PRO A 179 22.59 -0.06 -21.43
N ALA A 180 22.51 0.32 -22.70
CA ALA A 180 22.82 -0.51 -23.86
C ALA A 180 24.35 -0.74 -24.01
N GLY A 181 25.05 -1.00 -22.91
CA GLY A 181 26.50 -1.12 -22.85
C GLY A 181 26.98 -2.34 -22.06
N PRO A 182 28.29 -2.64 -22.10
CA PRO A 182 28.88 -3.87 -21.54
C PRO A 182 28.61 -4.09 -20.04
N TRP A 183 28.32 -2.99 -19.33
CA TRP A 183 28.06 -2.96 -17.90
C TRP A 183 26.64 -3.39 -17.50
N GLY A 184 25.69 -3.43 -18.44
CA GLY A 184 24.31 -3.88 -18.18
C GLY A 184 24.14 -5.40 -18.04
N LYS A 185 25.17 -6.18 -18.42
CA LYS A 185 25.21 -7.65 -18.27
C LYS A 185 26.17 -8.13 -17.19
N ALA A 186 26.80 -7.22 -16.45
CA ALA A 186 27.73 -7.62 -15.39
C ALA A 186 26.98 -8.38 -14.29
N PRO A 187 27.36 -9.63 -13.97
CA PRO A 187 26.78 -10.34 -12.84
C PRO A 187 26.96 -9.49 -11.58
N ARG A 188 25.89 -9.31 -10.80
CA ARG A 188 26.00 -8.65 -9.49
C ARG A 188 27.06 -9.38 -8.67
N LYS A 189 28.09 -8.65 -8.21
CA LYS A 189 29.16 -9.22 -7.37
C LYS A 189 28.50 -9.97 -6.20
N PRO A 190 28.91 -11.22 -5.90
CA PRO A 190 28.42 -11.91 -4.72
C PRO A 190 28.72 -11.05 -3.49
N ARG A 191 27.70 -10.81 -2.67
CA ARG A 191 27.88 -10.10 -1.40
C ARG A 191 28.86 -10.91 -0.57
N ARG A 192 30.04 -10.36 -0.28
CA ARG A 192 31.08 -11.03 0.52
C ARG A 192 30.44 -11.40 1.87
N GLY A 193 30.30 -12.69 2.15
CA GLY A 193 29.81 -13.18 3.43
C GLY A 193 30.67 -12.62 4.56
N ARG A 194 30.03 -12.22 5.66
CA ARG A 194 30.74 -11.91 6.90
C ARG A 194 31.40 -13.20 7.40
N GLU A 195 32.68 -13.38 7.13
CA GLU A 195 33.51 -14.28 7.90
C GLU A 195 33.47 -13.81 9.36
N HIS A 196 32.89 -14.63 10.23
CA HIS A 196 33.04 -14.49 11.67
C HIS A 196 34.42 -15.06 12.03
N GLY A 197 35.32 -14.17 12.44
CA GLY A 197 36.60 -14.53 13.03
C GLY A 197 36.47 -14.63 14.55
N PHE A 198 36.72 -15.85 15.04
CA PHE A 198 37.12 -16.32 16.37
C PHE A 198 36.64 -15.58 17.62
#